data_AF-A0A1H2U9J8-F1
#
_entry.id   AF-A0A1H2U9J8-F1
#
_cell.length_a   1.000
_cell.length_b   1.000
_cell.length_c   1.000
_cell.angle_alpha   90.00
_cell.angle_beta   90.00
_cell.angle_gamma   90.00
#
_symmetry.space_group_name_H-M   'P 1'
#
loop_
_entity.id
_entity.type
_entity.pdbx_description
1 polymer ?
#
loop_
_entity_poly.entity_id
_entity_poly.type
_entity_poly.pdbx_seq_one_letter_code
_entity_poly.pdbx_strand_id
1 'polypeptide(L)'
;MRIRLVVPFYAVALFTCGALAGAQVTSAPTDGASPAATVLGEDVHTTDPETLQQAILTPLLGRYAAEHGIEAEPAEIDAFVEHLRQGLAADGLTAEEGLTPEETAEIDGLRNDMARAIIRQWKINKALYAQYGGRISYQQLGPEPLDAYRKFLEQRQAEGAFGIQDPALADGFWRYFTDESIHDFMAPGGADAARAFKVPPWEDSP
;
A
#
# COMPACT_ATOMS: atom_id res chain seq x y z
N MET A 1 10.47 11.17 -30.89
CA MET A 1 9.74 12.02 -29.93
C MET A 1 10.32 11.73 -28.56
N ARG A 2 11.03 12.70 -27.96
CA ARG A 2 11.73 12.51 -26.69
C ARG A 2 10.72 12.66 -25.56
N ILE A 3 10.31 11.56 -24.95
CA ILE A 3 9.46 11.58 -23.74
C ILE A 3 10.37 11.99 -22.59
N ARG A 4 10.16 13.20 -22.08
CA ARG A 4 10.75 13.66 -20.83
C ARG A 4 10.11 12.86 -19.71
N LEU A 5 10.84 11.91 -19.16
CA LEU A 5 10.54 11.34 -17.84
C LEU A 5 10.80 12.45 -16.81
N VAL A 6 9.77 13.23 -16.53
CA VAL A 6 9.70 14.06 -15.34
C VAL A 6 8.50 13.51 -14.59
N VAL A 7 8.74 12.46 -13.80
CA VAL A 7 7.77 11.99 -12.81
C VAL A 7 8.09 12.80 -11.55
N PRO A 8 7.30 13.83 -11.22
CA PRO A 8 7.47 14.49 -9.94
C PRO A 8 7.09 13.48 -8.85
N PHE A 9 8.02 13.24 -7.92
CA PHE A 9 7.79 12.57 -6.65
C PHE A 9 6.64 13.30 -5.93
N TYR A 10 5.43 12.77 -6.00
CA TYR A 10 4.34 13.13 -5.09
C TYR A 10 3.60 11.87 -4.70
N ALA A 11 3.60 11.63 -3.38
CA ALA A 11 2.86 10.61 -2.64
C ALA A 11 3.05 9.17 -3.13
N VAL A 12 4.24 8.64 -2.85
CA VAL A 12 4.40 7.20 -2.77
C VAL A 12 3.66 6.75 -1.51
N ALA A 13 2.56 6.01 -1.66
CA ALA A 13 2.16 5.07 -0.61
C ALA A 13 3.23 3.97 -0.59
N LEU A 14 4.39 4.29 0.01
CA LEU A 14 5.47 3.36 0.29
C LEU A 14 4.89 2.33 1.26
N PHE A 15 4.30 1.25 0.75
CA PHE A 15 4.39 -0.01 1.45
C PHE A 15 5.85 -0.42 1.34
N THR A 16 6.69 0.10 2.24
CA THR A 16 7.99 -0.50 2.50
C THR A 16 7.72 -1.94 2.86
N CYS A 17 8.27 -2.85 2.08
CA CYS A 17 8.45 -4.23 2.51
C CYS A 17 9.29 -4.20 3.77
N GLY A 18 8.62 -4.26 4.92
CA GLY A 18 9.26 -4.43 6.21
C GLY A 18 9.77 -5.86 6.28
N ALA A 19 10.99 -6.09 5.80
CA ALA A 19 11.83 -7.12 6.40
C ALA A 19 11.96 -6.73 7.88
N LEU A 20 11.29 -7.47 8.77
CA LEU A 20 11.40 -7.32 10.21
C LEU A 20 12.81 -7.75 10.63
N ALA A 21 13.78 -6.85 10.50
CA ALA A 21 14.97 -6.83 11.33
C ALA A 21 14.82 -5.64 12.27
N GLY A 22 14.61 -5.94 13.56
CA GLY A 22 14.28 -4.98 14.59
C GLY A 22 15.22 -3.77 14.63
N ALA A 23 14.76 -2.66 14.07
CA ALA A 23 15.11 -1.34 14.54
C ALA A 23 13.83 -0.77 15.16
N GLN A 24 13.66 -1.01 16.46
CA GLN A 24 12.74 -0.18 17.23
C GLN A 24 13.26 1.25 17.06
N VAL A 25 12.51 2.10 16.35
CA VAL A 25 12.64 3.54 16.51
C VAL A 25 12.10 3.83 17.90
N THR A 26 12.94 3.64 18.91
CA THR A 26 12.69 4.13 20.25
C THR A 26 13.01 5.62 20.24
N SER A 27 12.13 6.42 19.64
CA SER A 27 12.00 7.78 20.14
C SER A 27 11.53 7.62 21.58
N ALA A 28 12.41 7.89 22.53
CA ALA A 28 12.05 7.92 23.94
C ALA A 28 10.75 8.72 24.10
N PRO A 29 9.77 8.24 24.90
CA PRO A 29 8.58 9.03 25.15
C PRO A 29 9.05 10.35 25.73
N THR A 30 8.71 11.45 25.06
CA THR A 30 8.77 12.74 25.72
C THR A 30 7.64 12.69 26.72
N ASP A 31 7.96 12.29 27.96
CA ASP A 31 7.00 12.22 29.07
C ASP A 31 6.21 13.54 29.10
N GLY A 32 4.95 13.49 28.66
CA GLY A 32 4.01 14.61 28.67
C GLY A 32 3.50 15.14 27.32
N ALA A 33 3.99 14.67 26.17
CA ALA A 33 3.40 15.07 24.89
C ALA A 33 2.12 14.25 24.60
N SER A 34 1.00 14.94 24.37
CA SER A 34 -0.24 14.27 23.95
C SER A 34 -0.03 13.51 22.64
N PRO A 35 -0.61 12.31 22.48
CA PRO A 35 -0.53 11.58 21.21
C PRO A 35 -1.19 12.39 20.08
N ALA A 36 -0.66 12.22 18.88
CA ALA A 36 -1.22 12.82 17.66
C ALA A 36 -2.42 12.03 17.15
N ALA A 37 -2.38 10.70 17.31
CA ALA A 37 -3.50 9.80 17.08
C ALA A 37 -3.50 8.64 18.09
N THR A 38 -4.63 7.98 18.22
CA THR A 38 -4.74 6.65 18.83
C THR A 38 -5.25 5.69 17.76
N VAL A 39 -4.65 4.51 17.61
CA VAL A 39 -5.01 3.51 16.60
C VAL A 39 -5.07 2.13 17.25
N LEU A 40 -6.23 1.48 17.21
CA LEU A 40 -6.51 0.21 17.88
C LEU A 40 -6.13 0.18 19.38
N GLY A 41 -6.16 1.35 20.03
CA GLY A 41 -5.80 1.52 21.44
C GLY A 41 -4.31 1.84 21.69
N GLU A 42 -3.49 1.94 20.64
CA GLU A 42 -2.08 2.34 20.74
C GLU A 42 -1.90 3.82 20.38
N ASP A 43 -1.06 4.51 21.15
CA ASP A 43 -0.76 5.92 20.94
C ASP A 43 0.28 6.12 19.83
N VAL A 44 -0.02 7.03 18.90
CA VAL A 44 0.85 7.41 17.80
C VAL A 44 1.37 8.82 18.03
N HIS A 45 2.68 8.95 18.13
CA HIS A 45 3.36 10.24 18.27
C HIS A 45 4.11 10.58 16.99
N THR A 46 3.57 11.53 16.22
CA THR A 46 4.22 12.05 15.02
C THR A 46 3.72 13.47 14.74
N THR A 47 4.52 14.26 14.04
CA THR A 47 4.14 15.55 13.47
C THR A 47 4.09 15.53 11.94
N ASP A 48 4.35 14.37 11.34
CA ASP A 48 4.39 14.18 9.89
C ASP A 48 3.09 13.50 9.39
N PRO A 49 2.32 14.14 8.48
CA PRO A 49 1.08 13.58 7.96
C PRO A 49 1.24 12.24 7.24
N GLU A 50 2.35 12.02 6.52
CA GLU A 50 2.58 10.78 5.78
C GLU A 50 2.83 9.62 6.74
N THR A 51 3.69 9.83 7.74
CA THR A 51 3.93 8.89 8.85
C THR A 51 2.65 8.58 9.60
N LEU A 52 1.80 9.59 9.86
CA LEU A 52 0.51 9.39 10.50
C LEU A 52 -0.42 8.51 9.65
N GLN A 53 -0.49 8.78 8.35
CA GLN A 53 -1.32 7.99 7.44
C GLN A 53 -0.90 6.52 7.44
N GLN A 54 0.41 6.24 7.39
CA GLN A 54 0.94 4.88 7.47
C GLN A 54 0.64 4.20 8.81
N ALA A 55 0.81 4.92 9.91
CA ALA A 55 0.53 4.42 11.26
C ALA A 55 -0.96 4.11 11.48
N ILE A 56 -1.87 4.77 10.78
CA ILE A 56 -3.31 4.49 10.80
C ILE A 56 -3.66 3.34 9.84
N LEU A 57 -3.24 3.43 8.57
CA LEU A 57 -3.64 2.47 7.53
C LEU A 57 -3.10 1.07 7.79
N THR A 58 -1.81 0.94 8.12
CA THR A 58 -1.14 -0.36 8.25
C THR A 58 -1.87 -1.29 9.24
N PRO A 59 -2.12 -0.90 10.50
CA PRO A 59 -2.81 -1.78 11.45
C PRO A 59 -4.30 -1.99 11.09
N LEU A 60 -4.99 -0.98 10.57
CA LEU A 60 -6.41 -1.12 10.21
C LEU A 60 -6.61 -2.07 9.04
N LEU A 61 -5.81 -1.94 7.98
CA LEU A 61 -5.84 -2.86 6.84
C LEU A 61 -5.31 -4.25 7.23
N GLY A 62 -4.32 -4.31 8.12
CA GLY A 62 -3.83 -5.57 8.68
C GLY A 62 -4.92 -6.35 9.39
N ARG A 63 -5.69 -5.67 10.25
CA ARG A 63 -6.85 -6.25 10.94
C ARG A 63 -7.97 -6.63 9.96
N TYR A 64 -8.28 -5.77 8.99
CA TYR A 64 -9.27 -6.09 7.96
C TYR A 64 -8.89 -7.33 7.16
N ALA A 65 -7.63 -7.45 6.73
CA ALA A 65 -7.14 -8.63 6.04
C ALA A 65 -7.29 -9.91 6.88
N ALA A 66 -6.93 -9.85 8.17
CA ALA A 66 -7.09 -10.98 9.08
C ALA A 66 -8.57 -11.37 9.27
N GLU A 67 -9.46 -10.39 9.43
CA GLU A 67 -10.92 -10.61 9.56
C GLU A 67 -11.53 -11.27 8.31
N HIS A 68 -10.93 -11.02 7.14
CA HIS A 68 -11.41 -11.53 5.84
C HIS A 68 -10.59 -12.69 5.26
N GLY A 69 -9.58 -13.20 6.00
CA GLY A 69 -8.71 -14.28 5.53
C GLY A 69 -7.90 -13.92 4.28
N ILE A 70 -7.48 -12.65 4.14
CA ILE A 70 -6.76 -12.15 2.98
C ILE A 70 -5.26 -12.33 3.19
N GLU A 71 -4.69 -13.28 2.47
CA GLU A 71 -3.26 -13.53 2.42
C GLU A 71 -2.78 -13.77 0.98
N ALA A 72 -1.48 -13.62 0.75
CA ALA A 72 -0.83 -14.01 -0.50
C ALA A 72 -0.44 -15.49 -0.42
N GLU A 73 -0.94 -16.29 -1.36
CA GLU A 73 -0.69 -17.72 -1.42
C GLU A 73 0.69 -17.99 -2.03
N PRO A 74 1.38 -19.09 -1.64
CA PRO A 74 2.70 -19.43 -2.17
C PRO A 74 2.74 -19.44 -3.71
N ALA A 75 1.73 -20.02 -4.35
CA ALA A 75 1.66 -20.09 -5.82
C ALA A 75 1.51 -18.71 -6.49
N GLU A 76 0.85 -17.75 -5.83
CA GLU A 76 0.72 -16.38 -6.35
C GLU A 76 2.05 -15.63 -6.22
N ILE A 77 2.76 -15.85 -5.11
CA ILE A 77 4.10 -15.29 -4.87
C ILE A 77 5.07 -15.80 -5.93
N ASP A 78 5.10 -17.12 -6.17
CA ASP A 78 5.95 -17.74 -7.19
C ASP A 78 5.67 -17.17 -8.58
N ALA A 79 4.38 -17.07 -8.95
CA ALA A 79 3.96 -16.51 -10.23
C ALA A 79 4.37 -15.03 -10.39
N PHE A 80 4.21 -14.22 -9.34
CA PHE A 80 4.62 -12.82 -9.35
C PHE A 80 6.14 -12.67 -9.51
N VAL A 81 6.92 -13.42 -8.72
CA VAL A 81 8.38 -13.35 -8.76
C VAL A 81 8.91 -13.80 -10.12
N GLU A 82 8.33 -14.84 -10.71
CA GLU A 82 8.68 -15.29 -12.05
C GLU A 82 8.35 -14.21 -13.10
N HIS A 83 7.17 -13.59 -13.03
CA HIS A 83 6.81 -12.49 -13.94
C HIS A 83 7.79 -11.31 -13.81
N LEU A 84 8.15 -10.94 -12.59
CA LEU A 84 9.14 -9.89 -12.32
C LEU A 84 10.51 -10.24 -12.93
N ARG A 85 10.99 -11.47 -12.75
CA ARG A 85 12.27 -11.93 -13.33
C ARG A 85 12.25 -11.87 -14.85
N GLN A 86 11.15 -12.32 -15.48
CA GLN A 86 10.98 -12.27 -16.93
C GLN A 86 10.99 -10.82 -17.45
N GLY A 87 10.30 -9.91 -16.77
CA GLY A 87 10.30 -8.48 -17.11
C GLY A 87 11.70 -7.85 -17.02
N LEU A 88 12.41 -8.08 -15.92
CA LEU A 88 13.79 -7.58 -15.75
C LEU A 88 14.75 -8.15 -16.80
N ALA A 89 14.61 -9.43 -17.13
CA ALA A 89 15.42 -10.07 -18.18
C ALA A 89 15.14 -9.48 -19.57
N ALA A 90 13.87 -9.20 -19.89
CA ALA A 90 13.48 -8.54 -21.15
C ALA A 90 14.07 -7.12 -21.28
N ASP A 91 14.22 -6.41 -20.16
CA ASP A 91 14.86 -5.09 -20.09
C ASP A 91 16.40 -5.15 -20.02
N GLY A 92 17.00 -6.36 -20.07
CA GLY A 92 18.44 -6.57 -20.00
C GLY A 92 19.04 -6.36 -18.61
N LEU A 93 18.21 -6.32 -17.57
CA LEU A 93 18.59 -6.17 -16.17
C LEU A 93 18.81 -7.55 -15.53
N THR A 94 19.85 -8.26 -15.95
CA THR A 94 20.24 -9.57 -15.41
C THR A 94 21.26 -9.40 -14.28
N ALA A 95 20.84 -8.75 -13.19
CA ALA A 95 21.69 -8.44 -12.04
C ALA A 95 22.14 -9.68 -11.22
N GLU A 96 21.77 -10.88 -11.66
CA GLU A 96 22.04 -12.14 -10.96
C GLU A 96 23.38 -12.79 -11.39
N GLU A 97 24.00 -12.30 -12.47
CA GLU A 97 25.29 -12.81 -12.92
C GLU A 97 26.42 -12.37 -11.97
N GLY A 98 27.06 -13.34 -11.33
CA GLY A 98 28.22 -13.12 -10.45
C GLY A 98 27.90 -13.01 -8.96
N LEU A 99 26.64 -13.21 -8.56
CA LEU A 99 26.26 -13.28 -7.15
C LEU A 99 26.70 -14.59 -6.50
N THR A 100 27.01 -14.53 -5.22
CA THR A 100 27.16 -15.70 -4.37
C THR A 100 25.80 -16.37 -4.10
N PRO A 101 25.78 -17.65 -3.69
CA PRO A 101 24.54 -18.31 -3.27
C PRO A 101 23.82 -17.59 -2.13
N GLU A 102 24.56 -16.94 -1.23
CA GLU A 102 24.01 -16.18 -0.10
C GLU A 102 23.30 -14.91 -0.58
N GLU A 103 23.96 -14.08 -1.40
CA GLU A 103 23.36 -12.88 -1.98
C GLU A 103 22.13 -13.22 -2.86
N THR A 104 22.17 -14.35 -3.55
CA THR A 104 21.03 -14.85 -4.33
C THR A 104 19.84 -15.17 -3.43
N ALA A 105 20.07 -15.88 -2.32
CA ALA A 105 19.03 -16.20 -1.35
C ALA A 105 18.45 -14.96 -0.67
N GLU A 106 19.28 -13.96 -0.36
CA GLU A 106 18.83 -12.67 0.18
C GLU A 106 17.93 -11.92 -0.80
N ILE A 107 18.36 -11.78 -2.06
CA ILE A 107 17.56 -11.12 -3.10
C ILE A 107 16.24 -11.84 -3.33
N ASP A 108 16.24 -13.17 -3.34
CA ASP A 108 15.01 -13.95 -3.48
C ASP A 108 14.10 -13.79 -2.27
N GLY A 109 14.65 -13.69 -1.05
CA GLY A 109 13.90 -13.32 0.15
C GLY A 109 13.20 -11.97 -0.01
N LEU A 110 13.94 -10.94 -0.43
CA LEU A 110 13.39 -9.58 -0.65
C LEU A 110 12.29 -9.56 -1.72
N ARG A 111 12.45 -10.33 -2.80
CA ARG A 111 11.43 -10.47 -3.85
C ARG A 111 10.17 -11.15 -3.35
N ASN A 112 10.31 -12.21 -2.56
CA ASN A 112 9.18 -12.92 -1.97
C ASN A 112 8.40 -12.03 -1.01
N ASP A 113 9.09 -11.24 -0.19
CA ASP A 113 8.45 -10.28 0.71
C ASP A 113 7.71 -9.21 -0.10
N MET A 114 8.33 -8.67 -1.15
CA MET A 114 7.72 -7.68 -2.04
C MET A 114 6.48 -8.22 -2.73
N ALA A 115 6.57 -9.42 -3.30
CA ALA A 115 5.45 -10.11 -3.92
C ALA A 115 4.30 -10.30 -2.91
N ARG A 116 4.60 -10.79 -1.70
CA ARG A 116 3.61 -10.96 -0.63
C ARG A 116 2.90 -9.66 -0.32
N ALA A 117 3.64 -8.56 -0.14
CA ALA A 117 3.07 -7.25 0.17
C ALA A 117 2.16 -6.74 -0.96
N ILE A 118 2.61 -6.80 -2.21
CA ILE A 118 1.87 -6.32 -3.38
C ILE A 118 0.60 -7.15 -3.60
N ILE A 119 0.71 -8.48 -3.58
CA ILE A 119 -0.43 -9.38 -3.77
C ILE A 119 -1.48 -9.17 -2.68
N ARG A 120 -1.04 -9.14 -1.42
CA ARG A 120 -1.93 -8.91 -0.28
C ARG A 120 -2.60 -7.55 -0.37
N GLN A 121 -1.88 -6.49 -0.74
CA GLN A 121 -2.44 -5.16 -0.91
C GLN A 121 -3.49 -5.11 -2.03
N TRP A 122 -3.23 -5.73 -3.18
CA TRP A 122 -4.22 -5.80 -4.26
C TRP A 122 -5.48 -6.55 -3.82
N LYS A 123 -5.34 -7.66 -3.07
CA LYS A 123 -6.48 -8.41 -2.54
C LYS A 123 -7.28 -7.61 -1.51
N ILE A 124 -6.60 -6.84 -0.64
CA ILE A 124 -7.25 -5.88 0.28
C ILE A 124 -8.05 -4.85 -0.51
N ASN A 125 -7.45 -4.22 -1.52
CA ASN A 125 -8.12 -3.26 -2.39
C ASN A 125 -9.36 -3.88 -3.06
N LYS A 126 -9.21 -5.08 -3.62
CA LYS A 126 -10.33 -5.83 -4.21
C LYS A 126 -11.46 -6.07 -3.21
N ALA A 127 -11.15 -6.48 -1.98
CA ALA A 127 -12.14 -6.74 -0.94
C ALA A 127 -12.83 -5.45 -0.47
N LEU A 128 -12.08 -4.38 -0.23
CA LEU A 128 -12.63 -3.06 0.11
C LEU A 128 -13.54 -2.55 -0.99
N TYR A 129 -13.14 -2.66 -2.25
CA TYR A 129 -13.97 -2.27 -3.39
C TYR A 129 -15.26 -3.09 -3.46
N ALA A 130 -15.19 -4.40 -3.25
CA ALA A 130 -16.37 -5.26 -3.21
C ALA A 130 -17.35 -4.88 -2.09
N GLN A 131 -16.83 -4.44 -0.94
CA GLN A 131 -17.63 -4.07 0.23
C GLN A 131 -18.23 -2.66 0.14
N TYR A 132 -17.45 -1.67 -0.30
CA TYR A 132 -17.81 -0.25 -0.21
C TYR A 132 -18.04 0.44 -1.57
N GLY A 133 -17.52 -0.16 -2.65
CA GLY A 133 -17.60 0.36 -4.02
C GLY A 133 -16.99 1.75 -4.21
N GLY A 134 -17.41 2.44 -5.27
CA GLY A 134 -17.03 3.82 -5.58
C GLY A 134 -16.04 3.95 -6.73
N ARG A 135 -15.31 5.06 -6.79
CA ARG A 135 -14.30 5.35 -7.81
C ARG A 135 -12.98 4.65 -7.52
N ILE A 136 -12.24 4.40 -8.59
CA ILE A 136 -10.94 3.74 -8.58
C ILE A 136 -9.93 4.72 -9.19
N SER A 137 -8.81 4.96 -8.50
CA SER A 137 -7.67 5.73 -9.00
C SER A 137 -6.60 4.80 -9.58
N TYR A 138 -5.85 5.33 -10.54
CA TYR A 138 -4.59 4.72 -10.99
C TYR A 138 -3.50 4.96 -9.95
N GLN A 139 -2.80 3.89 -9.54
CA GLN A 139 -1.59 3.96 -8.72
C GLN A 139 -0.47 3.12 -9.33
N GLN A 140 0.77 3.38 -8.90
CA GLN A 140 1.97 2.72 -9.45
C GLN A 140 1.96 1.19 -9.31
N LEU A 141 1.37 0.67 -8.23
CA LEU A 141 1.33 -0.77 -7.92
C LEU A 141 -0.05 -1.41 -8.17
N GLY A 142 -0.91 -0.73 -8.94
CA GLY A 142 -2.22 -1.23 -9.32
C GLY A 142 -3.36 -0.27 -8.95
N PRO A 143 -4.61 -0.72 -9.13
CA PRO A 143 -5.77 0.11 -8.83
C PRO A 143 -5.99 0.31 -7.33
N GLU A 144 -6.38 1.52 -6.96
CA GLU A 144 -6.76 1.89 -5.60
C GLU A 144 -8.23 2.32 -5.55
N PRO A 145 -9.08 1.70 -4.72
CA PRO A 145 -10.49 2.05 -4.62
C PRO A 145 -10.68 3.20 -3.63
N LEU A 146 -10.30 4.42 -4.02
CA LEU A 146 -10.19 5.58 -3.12
C LEU A 146 -11.47 5.85 -2.29
N ASP A 147 -12.64 5.78 -2.93
CA ASP A 147 -13.92 5.99 -2.23
C ASP A 147 -14.23 4.86 -1.24
N ALA A 148 -13.77 3.63 -1.51
CA ALA A 148 -13.91 2.50 -0.58
C ALA A 148 -13.01 2.67 0.64
N TYR A 149 -11.78 3.14 0.44
CA TYR A 149 -10.86 3.51 1.50
C TYR A 149 -11.46 4.56 2.43
N ARG A 150 -12.01 5.62 1.85
CA ARG A 150 -12.67 6.69 2.61
C ARG A 150 -13.79 6.14 3.50
N LYS A 151 -14.72 5.37 2.93
CA LYS A 151 -15.84 4.77 3.67
C LYS A 151 -15.39 3.81 4.77
N PHE A 152 -14.38 2.99 4.47
CA PHE A 152 -13.76 2.10 5.46
C PHE A 152 -13.19 2.91 6.63
N LEU A 153 -12.43 3.96 6.37
CA LEU A 153 -11.84 4.82 7.39
C LEU A 153 -12.90 5.56 8.22
N GLU A 154 -13.92 6.13 7.57
CA GLU A 154 -15.03 6.79 8.26
C GLU A 154 -15.75 5.80 9.20
N GLN A 155 -16.00 4.56 8.75
CA GLN A 155 -16.57 3.51 9.59
C GLN A 155 -15.65 3.16 10.76
N ARG A 156 -14.35 2.90 10.51
CA ARG A 156 -13.39 2.57 11.57
C ARG A 156 -13.22 3.69 12.58
N GLN A 157 -13.28 4.94 12.16
CA GLN A 157 -13.25 6.08 13.07
C GLN A 157 -14.52 6.14 13.92
N ALA A 158 -15.70 5.94 13.34
CA ALA A 158 -16.97 5.91 14.06
C ALA A 158 -17.06 4.75 15.07
N GLU A 159 -16.41 3.62 14.78
CA GLU A 159 -16.25 2.47 15.67
C GLU A 159 -15.22 2.71 16.80
N GLY A 160 -14.50 3.85 16.78
CA GLY A 160 -13.44 4.15 17.73
C GLY A 160 -12.16 3.34 17.51
N ALA A 161 -11.99 2.70 16.34
CA ALA A 161 -10.79 1.95 16.00
C ALA A 161 -9.58 2.86 15.77
N PHE A 162 -9.79 4.15 15.50
CA PHE A 162 -8.76 5.17 15.59
C PHE A 162 -9.36 6.55 15.83
N GLY A 163 -8.53 7.51 16.25
CA GLY A 163 -8.85 8.92 16.33
C GLY A 163 -7.60 9.77 16.16
N ILE A 164 -7.71 10.94 15.54
CA ILE A 164 -6.60 11.88 15.35
C ILE A 164 -6.91 13.08 16.25
N GLN A 165 -6.03 13.36 17.23
CA GLN A 165 -6.25 14.43 18.19
C GLN A 165 -5.71 15.78 17.70
N ASP A 166 -4.69 15.79 16.82
CA ASP A 166 -4.17 17.02 16.21
C ASP A 166 -5.01 17.40 14.97
N PRO A 167 -5.69 18.57 14.96
CA PRO A 167 -6.53 18.97 13.83
C PRO A 167 -5.78 19.19 12.51
N ALA A 168 -4.55 19.70 12.55
CA ALA A 168 -3.77 19.96 11.34
C ALA A 168 -3.32 18.65 10.69
N LEU A 169 -2.97 17.66 11.52
CA LEU A 169 -2.69 16.32 11.03
C LEU A 169 -3.95 15.59 10.54
N ALA A 170 -5.11 15.82 11.16
CA ALA A 170 -6.38 15.28 10.67
C ALA A 170 -6.72 15.81 9.27
N ASP A 171 -6.56 17.12 9.04
CA ASP A 171 -6.76 17.73 7.73
C ASP A 171 -5.81 17.13 6.69
N GLY A 172 -4.52 16.99 7.03
CA GLY A 172 -3.51 16.36 6.17
C GLY A 172 -3.84 14.91 5.83
N PHE A 173 -4.25 14.13 6.82
CA PHE A 173 -4.67 12.73 6.65
C PHE A 173 -5.87 12.61 5.70
N TRP A 174 -6.93 13.39 5.94
CA TRP A 174 -8.15 13.32 5.16
C TRP A 174 -8.01 13.91 3.75
N ARG A 175 -7.09 14.85 3.54
CA ARG A 175 -6.84 15.44 2.22
C ARG A 175 -6.58 14.36 1.16
N TYR A 176 -5.81 13.32 1.48
CA TYR A 176 -5.57 12.22 0.53
C TYR A 176 -6.87 11.55 0.06
N PHE A 177 -7.87 11.40 0.92
CA PHE A 177 -9.13 10.72 0.60
C PHE A 177 -10.25 11.66 0.13
N THR A 178 -10.02 12.98 0.13
CA THR A 178 -11.07 13.98 -0.09
C THR A 178 -10.73 15.00 -1.18
N ASP A 179 -9.46 15.31 -1.40
CA ASP A 179 -9.01 16.18 -2.47
C ASP A 179 -8.95 15.38 -3.77
N GLU A 180 -9.94 15.58 -4.64
CA GLU A 180 -10.02 14.83 -5.90
C GLU A 180 -8.95 15.28 -6.91
N SER A 181 -8.37 16.48 -6.74
CA SER A 181 -7.45 17.07 -7.72
C SER A 181 -6.07 16.40 -7.76
N ILE A 182 -5.74 15.62 -6.73
CA ILE A 182 -4.47 14.90 -6.62
C ILE A 182 -4.56 13.46 -7.15
N HIS A 183 -5.73 13.04 -7.67
CA HIS A 183 -5.97 11.69 -8.16
C HIS A 183 -6.29 11.67 -9.65
N ASP A 184 -5.83 10.61 -10.32
CA ASP A 184 -6.28 10.26 -11.66
C ASP A 184 -7.25 9.08 -11.58
N PHE A 185 -8.52 9.32 -11.90
CA PHE A 185 -9.58 8.35 -11.75
C PHE A 185 -9.86 7.59 -13.05
N MET A 186 -10.06 6.28 -12.92
CA MET A 186 -10.61 5.46 -14.00
C MET A 186 -12.01 5.94 -14.36
N ALA A 187 -12.30 6.00 -15.66
CA ALA A 187 -13.63 6.37 -16.15
C ALA A 187 -14.70 5.40 -15.61
N PRO A 188 -15.76 5.89 -14.92
CA PRO A 188 -16.83 5.04 -14.44
C PRO A 188 -17.48 4.22 -15.57
N GLY A 189 -17.55 2.90 -15.40
CA GLY A 189 -18.07 1.98 -16.43
C GLY A 189 -17.14 1.76 -17.64
N GLY A 190 -15.95 2.37 -17.64
CA GLY A 190 -14.92 2.13 -18.65
C GLY A 190 -14.26 0.76 -18.53
N ALA A 191 -13.52 0.37 -19.56
CA ALA A 191 -12.85 -0.93 -19.63
C ALA A 191 -11.86 -1.15 -18.47
N ASP A 192 -11.09 -0.12 -18.09
CA ASP A 192 -10.10 -0.23 -17.02
C ASP A 192 -10.76 -0.41 -15.65
N ALA A 193 -11.78 0.40 -15.33
CA ALA A 193 -12.59 0.23 -14.12
C ALA A 193 -13.25 -1.15 -14.05
N ALA A 194 -13.70 -1.68 -15.21
CA ALA A 194 -14.29 -3.01 -15.29
C ALA A 194 -13.27 -4.15 -15.09
N ARG A 195 -11.95 -3.90 -15.21
CA ARG A 195 -10.87 -4.88 -15.05
C ARG A 195 -10.11 -4.80 -13.72
N ALA A 196 -10.02 -3.61 -13.12
CA ALA A 196 -9.16 -3.25 -11.98
C ALA A 196 -9.01 -4.31 -10.86
N PHE A 197 -10.07 -5.06 -10.53
CA PHE A 197 -10.01 -6.09 -9.48
C PHE A 197 -10.47 -7.48 -9.96
N LYS A 198 -10.51 -7.70 -11.28
CA LYS A 198 -10.78 -9.00 -11.88
C LYS A 198 -9.51 -9.77 -12.19
N VAL A 199 -8.54 -9.08 -12.77
CA VAL A 199 -7.23 -9.63 -13.14
C VAL A 199 -6.18 -8.84 -12.36
N PRO A 200 -5.24 -9.50 -11.67
CA PRO A 200 -4.12 -8.81 -11.06
C PRO A 200 -3.26 -8.09 -12.10
N PRO A 201 -2.73 -6.88 -11.84
CA PRO A 201 -1.96 -6.11 -12.82
C PRO A 201 -0.74 -6.84 -13.41
N TRP A 202 -0.10 -7.70 -12.61
CA TRP A 202 1.06 -8.52 -13.04
C TRP A 202 0.68 -9.73 -13.89
N GLU A 203 -0.61 -10.05 -14.04
CA GLU A 203 -1.11 -11.10 -14.93
C GLU A 203 -1.75 -10.52 -16.21
N ASP A 204 -1.93 -9.19 -16.29
CA ASP A 204 -2.57 -8.48 -17.42
C ASP A 204 -1.54 -7.98 -18.48
N SER A 205 -0.28 -8.40 -18.37
CA SER A 205 0.76 -8.11 -19.37
C SER A 205 0.65 -9.06 -20.57
N PRO A 206 0.66 -8.55 -21.82
CA PRO A 206 0.62 -9.37 -23.04
C PRO A 206 1.90 -10.18 -23.30
#